data_AF-A0A1H7EZD0-F1
#
_entry.id   AF-A0A1H7EZD0-F1
#
_cell.length_a   1.000
_cell.length_b   1.000
_cell.length_c   1.000
_cell.angle_alpha   90.00
_cell.angle_beta   90.00
_cell.angle_gamma   90.00
#
_symmetry.space_group_name_H-M   'P 1'
#
loop_
_entity.id
_entity.type
_entity.pdbx_description
1 polymer ?
#
loop_
_entity_poly.entity_id
_entity_poly.type
_entity_poly.pdbx_seq_one_letter_code
_entity_poly.pdbx_strand_id
1 'polypeptide(L)'
;MTLREGARVSYAWKVASESLQLLILRYTAGLPIADLSQEISSVIAAFDVFVPLENPRPNEAHSLTITQLEAYVYVMWLLALCRLLGHAELVSAVMRWLDKNAEFNRGRDGLFEAVVEKLTGRKEPVERVLLHPAAYRPLAKATAPDAQDRPTLVKEFLDGWYKNMKDCYWHNTHTDKEGSSYFGYWAFEAALVTVLWDIDDTSYRDHLVYPKDLADWAREHRARSSPNDPSNTPAGAASSERQSYVPGGDPCPQAGWWFTVAQSDSRRYFEKGEIMPIIKGSRFGDTYWQRANEQDAPKHPGGQ
;
A
#
# COMPACT_ATOMS: atom_id res chain seq x y z
N MET A 1 17.42 8.44 -27.68
CA MET A 1 16.54 7.63 -26.78
C MET A 1 15.92 6.52 -27.61
N THR A 2 15.96 5.26 -27.16
CA THR A 2 15.31 4.15 -27.90
C THR A 2 13.79 4.22 -27.71
N LEU A 3 13.00 3.61 -28.61
CA LEU A 3 11.54 3.49 -28.43
C LEU A 3 11.15 2.91 -27.07
N ARG A 4 11.93 1.93 -26.59
CA ARG A 4 11.73 1.30 -25.28
C ARG A 4 12.01 2.25 -24.13
N GLU A 5 13.09 3.03 -24.23
CA GLU A 5 13.45 4.01 -23.21
C GLU A 5 12.42 5.15 -23.18
N GLY A 6 12.01 5.64 -24.35
CA GLY A 6 10.96 6.66 -24.49
C GLY A 6 9.64 6.20 -23.88
N ALA A 7 9.20 4.98 -24.18
CA ALA A 7 7.97 4.41 -23.60
C ALA A 7 8.06 4.26 -22.07
N ARG A 8 9.22 3.84 -21.53
CA ARG A 8 9.42 3.77 -20.08
C ARG A 8 9.20 5.10 -19.40
N VAL A 9 9.70 6.18 -19.98
CA VAL A 9 9.50 7.54 -19.43
C VAL A 9 8.06 8.01 -19.60
N SER A 10 7.48 7.85 -20.80
CA SER A 10 6.14 8.34 -21.09
C SER A 10 5.01 7.64 -20.32
N TYR A 11 5.20 6.38 -19.92
CA TYR A 11 4.16 5.60 -19.23
C TYR A 11 4.45 5.34 -17.75
N ALA A 12 5.57 5.83 -17.19
CA ALA A 12 5.91 5.56 -15.79
C ALA A 12 4.82 6.03 -14.81
N TRP A 13 4.28 7.24 -15.00
CA TRP A 13 3.15 7.73 -14.20
C TRP A 13 1.92 6.82 -14.33
N LYS A 14 1.59 6.42 -15.56
CA LYS A 14 0.43 5.58 -15.83
C LYS A 14 0.57 4.22 -15.13
N VAL A 15 1.74 3.60 -15.22
CA VAL A 15 2.01 2.33 -14.52
C VAL A 15 1.91 2.50 -13.00
N ALA A 16 2.48 3.57 -12.43
CA ALA A 16 2.41 3.83 -11.00
C ALA A 16 0.97 4.09 -10.52
N SER A 17 0.28 5.05 -11.14
CA SER A 17 -1.09 5.43 -10.78
C SER A 17 -2.10 4.30 -11.02
N GLU A 18 -2.03 3.58 -12.13
CA GLU A 18 -2.93 2.44 -12.39
C GLU A 18 -2.65 1.25 -11.46
N SER A 19 -1.40 1.03 -11.04
CA SER A 19 -1.10 -0.02 -10.04
C SER A 19 -1.74 0.28 -8.68
N LEU A 20 -1.72 1.55 -8.25
CA LEU A 20 -2.41 1.99 -7.04
C LEU A 20 -3.93 1.87 -7.20
N GLN A 21 -4.48 2.31 -8.32
CA GLN A 21 -5.92 2.18 -8.59
C GLN A 21 -6.36 0.72 -8.62
N LEU A 22 -5.56 -0.19 -9.19
CA LEU A 22 -5.86 -1.62 -9.20
C LEU A 22 -5.90 -2.20 -7.77
N LEU A 23 -4.95 -1.80 -6.90
CA LEU A 23 -4.98 -2.20 -5.49
C LEU A 23 -6.26 -1.71 -4.80
N ILE A 24 -6.66 -0.46 -5.05
CA ILE A 24 -7.90 0.12 -4.49
C ILE A 24 -9.16 -0.55 -5.09
N LEU A 25 -9.15 -0.89 -6.37
CA LEU A 25 -10.21 -1.67 -7.01
C LEU A 25 -10.36 -3.05 -6.40
N ARG A 26 -9.24 -3.72 -6.09
CA ARG A 26 -9.26 -5.02 -5.43
C ARG A 26 -9.84 -4.93 -4.02
N TYR A 27 -9.51 -3.87 -3.27
CA TYR A 27 -10.18 -3.59 -2.00
C TYR A 27 -11.69 -3.35 -2.20
N THR A 28 -12.06 -2.53 -3.19
CA THR A 28 -13.47 -2.25 -3.54
C THR A 28 -14.24 -3.52 -3.94
N ALA A 29 -13.57 -4.46 -4.61
CA ALA A 29 -14.14 -5.76 -5.00
C ALA A 29 -14.22 -6.76 -3.83
N GLY A 30 -13.75 -6.40 -2.63
CA GLY A 30 -13.81 -7.25 -1.45
C GLY A 30 -12.77 -8.37 -1.44
N LEU A 31 -11.65 -8.22 -2.14
CA LEU A 31 -10.56 -9.19 -2.05
C LEU A 31 -9.99 -9.22 -0.61
N PRO A 32 -9.48 -10.37 -0.15
CA PRO A 32 -8.85 -10.49 1.16
C PRO A 32 -7.73 -9.45 1.38
N ILE A 33 -7.71 -8.81 2.55
CA ILE A 33 -6.67 -7.81 2.88
C ILE A 33 -5.26 -8.41 2.87
N ALA A 34 -5.14 -9.71 3.16
CA ALA A 34 -3.87 -10.42 3.04
C ALA A 34 -3.31 -10.41 1.61
N ASP A 35 -4.18 -10.49 0.59
CA ASP A 35 -3.77 -10.44 -0.81
C ASP A 35 -3.32 -9.02 -1.18
N LEU A 36 -4.08 -8.00 -0.75
CA LEU A 36 -3.71 -6.58 -0.91
C LEU A 36 -2.36 -6.26 -0.27
N SER A 37 -2.10 -6.84 0.91
CA SER A 37 -0.84 -6.70 1.64
C SER A 37 0.34 -7.22 0.82
N GLN A 38 0.20 -8.33 0.10
CA GLN A 38 1.26 -8.85 -0.76
C GLN A 38 1.55 -7.95 -1.98
N GLU A 39 0.60 -7.11 -2.39
CA GLU A 39 0.69 -6.32 -3.62
C GLU A 39 1.30 -4.92 -3.43
N ILE A 40 1.21 -4.34 -2.24
CA ILE A 40 1.65 -2.94 -2.00
C ILE A 40 3.12 -2.70 -2.38
N SER A 41 3.98 -3.70 -2.19
CA SER A 41 5.39 -3.61 -2.58
C SER A 41 5.58 -3.33 -4.08
N SER A 42 4.73 -3.92 -4.93
CA SER A 42 4.78 -3.72 -6.38
C SER A 42 4.28 -2.33 -6.78
N VAL A 43 3.29 -1.79 -6.06
CA VAL A 43 2.83 -0.41 -6.24
C VAL A 43 3.96 0.57 -5.91
N ILE A 44 4.62 0.40 -4.76
CA ILE A 44 5.74 1.25 -4.36
C ILE A 44 6.90 1.17 -5.35
N ALA A 45 7.22 -0.03 -5.87
CA ALA A 45 8.24 -0.20 -6.90
C ALA A 45 7.90 0.56 -8.20
N ALA A 46 6.63 0.63 -8.59
CA ALA A 46 6.21 1.39 -9.76
C ALA A 46 6.42 2.92 -9.57
N PHE A 47 6.13 3.43 -8.37
CA PHE A 47 6.43 4.82 -8.03
C PHE A 47 7.94 5.11 -7.96
N ASP A 48 8.75 4.17 -7.46
CA ASP A 48 10.22 4.29 -7.46
C ASP A 48 10.81 4.46 -8.87
N VAL A 49 10.18 3.86 -9.89
CA VAL A 49 10.56 4.06 -11.30
C VAL A 49 10.11 5.43 -11.81
N PHE A 50 8.94 5.91 -11.39
CA PHE A 50 8.34 7.15 -11.85
C PHE A 50 9.03 8.41 -11.31
N VAL A 51 9.18 8.51 -9.99
CA VAL A 51 9.62 9.75 -9.30
C VAL A 51 10.96 10.30 -9.81
N PRO A 52 11.99 9.49 -10.14
CA PRO A 52 13.25 10.03 -10.68
C PRO A 52 13.16 10.64 -12.08
N LEU A 53 12.08 10.40 -12.82
CA LEU A 53 11.94 10.80 -14.22
C LEU A 53 11.37 12.22 -14.40
N GLU A 54 11.12 12.93 -13.29
CA GLU A 54 10.49 14.25 -13.30
C GLU A 54 11.25 15.28 -14.15
N ASN A 55 10.61 15.67 -15.25
CA ASN A 55 10.80 16.94 -15.95
C ASN A 55 9.38 17.50 -16.18
N PRO A 56 8.76 18.13 -15.16
CA PRO A 56 7.32 18.36 -15.17
C PRO A 56 6.93 19.40 -16.23
N ARG A 57 5.87 19.12 -16.98
CA ARG A 57 5.07 20.19 -17.59
C ARG A 57 4.31 20.87 -16.46
N PRO A 58 4.24 22.22 -16.42
CA PRO A 58 3.42 22.90 -15.43
C PRO A 58 1.96 22.44 -15.63
N ASN A 59 1.31 21.97 -14.56
CA ASN A 59 -0.12 21.60 -14.44
C ASN A 59 -0.51 20.10 -14.38
N GLU A 60 0.42 19.16 -14.19
CA GLU A 60 0.08 17.75 -13.92
C GLU A 60 0.51 17.36 -12.49
N ALA A 61 -0.27 16.50 -11.81
CA ALA A 61 0.00 15.99 -10.44
C ALA A 61 1.24 15.07 -10.33
N HIS A 62 2.14 15.15 -11.31
CA HIS A 62 3.30 14.29 -11.46
C HIS A 62 4.36 14.51 -10.38
N SER A 63 4.39 15.66 -9.71
CA SER A 63 5.48 15.98 -8.78
C SER A 63 5.28 15.50 -7.34
N LEU A 64 4.23 14.68 -7.07
CA LEU A 64 3.75 14.29 -5.73
C LEU A 64 3.76 15.47 -4.74
N THR A 65 3.48 16.66 -5.25
CA THR A 65 3.63 17.90 -4.51
C THR A 65 2.37 18.19 -3.72
N ILE A 66 2.46 18.09 -2.41
CA ILE A 66 1.29 18.07 -1.52
C ILE A 66 0.50 19.38 -1.51
N THR A 67 1.01 20.47 -2.10
CA THR A 67 0.25 21.72 -2.29
C THR A 67 -0.91 21.56 -3.27
N GLN A 68 -0.91 20.50 -4.09
CA GLN A 68 -2.04 20.10 -4.94
C GLN A 68 -2.90 19.08 -4.20
N LEU A 69 -4.22 19.27 -4.17
CA LEU A 69 -5.14 18.41 -3.41
C LEU A 69 -5.03 16.95 -3.82
N GLU A 70 -5.02 16.68 -5.12
CA GLU A 70 -4.93 15.32 -5.66
C GLU A 70 -3.64 14.62 -5.25
N ALA A 71 -2.49 15.31 -5.35
CA ALA A 71 -1.21 14.78 -4.90
C ALA A 71 -1.19 14.56 -3.38
N TYR A 72 -1.79 15.46 -2.59
CA TYR A 72 -1.95 15.27 -1.15
C TYR A 72 -2.72 13.99 -0.83
N VAL A 73 -3.86 13.76 -1.50
CA VAL A 73 -4.67 12.55 -1.35
C VAL A 73 -3.85 11.31 -1.70
N TYR A 74 -3.17 11.30 -2.86
CA TYR A 74 -2.33 10.16 -3.28
C TYR A 74 -1.22 9.84 -2.26
N VAL A 75 -0.52 10.85 -1.77
CA VAL A 75 0.54 10.67 -0.78
C VAL A 75 -0.02 10.12 0.52
N MET A 76 -1.15 10.67 1.00
CA MET A 76 -1.82 10.16 2.20
C MET A 76 -2.31 8.72 2.02
N TRP A 77 -2.81 8.35 0.84
CA TRP A 77 -3.18 6.97 0.51
C TRP A 77 -1.97 6.03 0.49
N LEU A 78 -0.86 6.42 -0.11
CA LEU A 78 0.36 5.61 -0.14
C LEU A 78 0.88 5.36 1.27
N LEU A 79 0.95 6.40 2.11
CA LEU A 79 1.35 6.27 3.51
C LEU A 79 0.36 5.40 4.31
N ALA A 80 -0.94 5.60 4.08
CA ALA A 80 -2.01 4.83 4.72
C ALA A 80 -1.91 3.35 4.35
N LEU A 81 -1.85 3.02 3.07
CA LEU A 81 -1.81 1.65 2.59
C LEU A 81 -0.51 0.94 3.01
N CYS A 82 0.66 1.61 2.95
CA CYS A 82 1.89 1.03 3.51
C CYS A 82 1.71 0.63 4.98
N ARG A 83 1.17 1.53 5.81
CA ARG A 83 1.03 1.28 7.25
C ARG A 83 -0.09 0.30 7.58
N LEU A 84 -1.24 0.44 6.93
CA LEU A 84 -2.45 -0.34 7.18
C LEU A 84 -2.34 -1.76 6.63
N LEU A 85 -1.54 -1.98 5.58
CA LEU A 85 -1.26 -3.32 5.03
C LEU A 85 0.00 -3.96 5.65
N GLY A 86 0.51 -3.40 6.75
CA GLY A 86 1.55 -4.04 7.57
C GLY A 86 2.97 -3.88 7.03
N HIS A 87 3.16 -2.99 6.05
CA HIS A 87 4.42 -2.70 5.38
C HIS A 87 4.96 -1.32 5.80
N ALA A 88 5.12 -1.12 7.12
CA ALA A 88 5.59 0.17 7.66
C ALA A 88 6.99 0.56 7.16
N GLU A 89 7.82 -0.42 6.78
CA GLU A 89 9.13 -0.22 6.16
C GLU A 89 9.04 0.54 4.83
N LEU A 90 7.97 0.36 4.05
CA LEU A 90 7.78 1.01 2.75
C LEU A 90 7.47 2.51 2.87
N VAL A 91 7.07 2.98 4.05
CA VAL A 91 6.93 4.42 4.32
C VAL A 91 8.23 5.18 4.03
N SER A 92 9.39 4.55 4.29
CA SER A 92 10.69 5.15 4.01
C SER A 92 10.90 5.46 2.52
N ALA A 93 10.34 4.64 1.62
CA ALA A 93 10.38 4.89 0.18
C ALA A 93 9.53 6.10 -0.20
N VAL A 94 8.30 6.17 0.32
CA VAL A 94 7.40 7.31 0.11
C VAL A 94 8.06 8.61 0.59
N MET A 95 8.64 8.61 1.80
CA MET A 95 9.33 9.78 2.33
C MET A 95 10.54 10.20 1.47
N ARG A 96 11.29 9.24 0.92
CA ARG A 96 12.42 9.53 0.03
C ARG A 96 11.99 10.29 -1.22
N TRP A 97 10.78 10.03 -1.74
CA TRP A 97 10.24 10.77 -2.88
C TRP A 97 9.89 12.21 -2.49
N LEU A 98 9.21 12.37 -1.35
CA LEU A 98 8.77 13.67 -0.87
C LEU A 98 9.94 14.59 -0.49
N ASP A 99 10.99 14.01 0.10
CA ASP A 99 12.20 14.73 0.52
C ASP A 99 13.02 15.25 -0.68
N LYS A 100 12.83 14.74 -1.91
CA LYS A 100 13.47 15.32 -3.11
C LYS A 100 12.98 16.73 -3.42
N ASN A 101 11.72 17.00 -3.11
CA ASN A 101 11.04 18.28 -3.31
C ASN A 101 10.61 18.84 -1.94
N ALA A 102 11.51 18.73 -0.94
CA ALA A 102 11.20 19.01 0.46
C ALA A 102 10.67 20.43 0.70
N GLU A 103 11.10 21.42 -0.07
CA GLU A 103 10.63 22.80 -0.01
C GLU A 103 9.12 22.93 -0.32
N PHE A 104 8.56 21.98 -1.08
CA PHE A 104 7.14 21.93 -1.38
C PHE A 104 6.37 20.95 -0.49
N ASN A 105 7.05 19.99 0.13
CA ASN A 105 6.42 18.88 0.85
C ASN A 105 6.61 18.87 2.37
N ARG A 106 7.75 19.33 2.88
CA ARG A 106 8.11 19.19 4.30
C ARG A 106 7.89 20.49 5.07
N GLY A 107 7.34 20.39 6.28
CA GLY A 107 7.06 21.53 7.17
C GLY A 107 5.92 22.46 6.70
N ARG A 108 5.16 22.06 5.66
CA ARG A 108 4.16 22.89 4.98
C ARG A 108 2.72 22.68 5.47
N ASP A 109 2.44 21.52 6.07
CA ASP A 109 1.09 21.11 6.46
C ASP A 109 1.13 20.39 7.81
N GLY A 110 0.39 20.91 8.79
CA GLY A 110 0.42 20.40 10.16
C GLY A 110 -0.21 19.02 10.34
N LEU A 111 -1.22 18.66 9.53
CA LEU A 111 -1.78 17.31 9.56
C LEU A 111 -0.79 16.31 8.97
N PHE A 112 -0.23 16.63 7.80
CA PHE A 112 0.74 15.79 7.11
C PHE A 112 1.96 15.53 8.00
N GLU A 113 2.57 16.56 8.59
CA GLU A 113 3.74 16.39 9.46
C GLU A 113 3.41 15.62 10.75
N ALA A 114 2.21 15.79 11.30
CA ALA A 114 1.78 14.98 12.45
C ALA A 114 1.69 13.48 12.10
N VAL A 115 1.21 13.15 10.89
CA VAL A 115 1.17 11.77 10.37
C VAL A 115 2.58 11.25 10.12
N VAL A 116 3.46 12.03 9.50
CA VAL A 116 4.87 11.66 9.27
C VAL A 116 5.60 11.42 10.58
N GLU A 117 5.40 12.27 11.60
CA GLU A 117 5.99 12.09 12.93
C GLU A 117 5.52 10.77 13.57
N LYS A 118 4.22 10.45 13.48
CA LYS A 118 3.69 9.17 13.98
C LYS A 118 4.21 7.94 13.24
N LEU A 119 4.46 8.06 11.95
CA LEU A 119 4.93 6.96 11.11
C LEU A 119 6.44 6.73 11.22
N THR A 120 7.22 7.80 11.40
CA THR A 120 8.68 7.75 11.21
C THR A 120 9.48 8.26 12.41
N GLY A 121 8.85 8.98 13.34
CA GLY A 121 9.52 9.72 14.40
C GLY A 121 10.26 10.99 13.92
N ARG A 122 10.28 11.27 12.60
CA ARG A 122 10.90 12.48 12.05
C ARG A 122 9.98 13.68 12.30
N LYS A 123 10.57 14.74 12.84
CA LYS A 123 9.85 15.97 13.16
C LYS A 123 10.46 17.14 12.40
N GLU A 124 9.60 17.96 11.82
CA GLU A 124 9.98 19.24 11.22
C GLU A 124 9.37 20.39 12.00
N PRO A 125 10.02 21.57 12.02
CA PRO A 125 9.37 22.79 12.45
C PRO A 125 8.23 23.10 11.47
N VAL A 126 6.99 22.95 11.93
CA VAL A 126 5.79 23.18 11.13
C VAL A 126 5.44 24.67 11.17
N GLU A 127 5.41 25.32 10.00
CA GLU A 127 4.61 26.53 9.85
C GLU A 127 3.15 26.10 9.95
N ARG A 128 2.40 26.58 10.95
CA ARG A 128 1.04 26.11 11.32
C ARG A 128 -0.01 26.39 10.22
N VAL A 129 0.16 25.78 9.06
CA VAL A 129 -0.66 25.89 7.86
C VAL A 129 -1.32 24.54 7.62
N LEU A 130 -2.55 24.58 7.13
CA LEU A 130 -3.25 23.43 6.59
C LEU A 130 -3.50 23.75 5.12
N LEU A 131 -2.91 22.98 4.21
CA LEU A 131 -2.90 23.27 2.77
C LEU A 131 -4.30 23.13 2.18
N HIS A 132 -5.06 22.13 2.63
CA HIS A 132 -6.38 21.78 2.10
C HIS A 132 -7.47 21.89 3.17
N PRO A 133 -7.71 23.08 3.75
CA PRO A 133 -8.53 23.23 4.95
C PRO A 133 -10.01 22.95 4.70
N ALA A 134 -10.50 23.06 3.46
CA ALA A 134 -11.88 22.71 3.13
C ALA A 134 -12.17 21.22 3.34
N ALA A 135 -11.21 20.36 2.97
CA ALA A 135 -11.34 18.91 3.12
C ALA A 135 -10.84 18.42 4.50
N TYR A 136 -9.67 18.89 4.94
CA TYR A 136 -8.91 18.22 5.99
C TYR A 136 -8.99 18.88 7.38
N ARG A 137 -9.71 19.99 7.55
CA ARG A 137 -9.78 20.68 8.86
C ARG A 137 -10.25 19.78 10.01
N PRO A 138 -11.31 18.95 9.88
CA PRO A 138 -11.73 18.11 10.99
C PRO A 138 -10.69 17.04 11.33
N LEU A 139 -10.04 16.44 10.32
CA LEU A 139 -8.98 15.45 10.54
C LEU A 139 -7.73 16.07 11.19
N ALA A 140 -7.34 17.27 10.77
CA ALA A 140 -6.23 18.03 11.37
C ALA A 140 -6.50 18.37 12.86
N LYS A 141 -7.76 18.67 13.20
CA LYS A 141 -8.17 18.84 14.60
C LYS A 141 -8.09 17.53 15.36
N ALA A 142 -8.48 16.39 14.78
CA ALA A 142 -8.40 15.09 15.44
C ALA A 142 -6.97 14.69 15.81
N THR A 143 -5.99 15.10 15.00
CA THR A 143 -4.56 14.81 15.23
C THR A 143 -3.88 15.79 16.20
N ALA A 144 -4.55 16.87 16.59
CA ALA A 144 -3.98 17.85 17.51
C ALA A 144 -3.70 17.22 18.90
N PRO A 145 -2.63 17.64 19.60
CA PRO A 145 -2.31 17.11 20.93
C PRO A 145 -3.44 17.28 21.95
N ASP A 146 -4.11 18.43 21.90
CA ASP A 146 -5.20 18.85 22.79
C ASP A 146 -6.60 18.49 22.28
N ALA A 147 -6.69 17.72 21.17
CA ALA A 147 -7.95 17.33 20.56
C ALA A 147 -8.87 16.64 21.58
N GLN A 148 -10.07 17.22 21.73
CA GLN A 148 -11.17 16.62 22.47
C GLN A 148 -12.07 15.88 21.49
N ASP A 149 -12.59 14.73 21.91
CA ASP A 149 -13.55 13.93 21.15
C ASP A 149 -13.10 13.65 19.69
N ARG A 150 -11.92 13.02 19.59
CA ARG A 150 -11.37 12.57 18.29
C ARG A 150 -12.36 11.76 17.44
N PRO A 151 -13.20 10.85 18.01
CA PRO A 151 -14.18 10.13 17.21
C PRO A 151 -15.15 11.04 16.45
N THR A 152 -15.70 12.07 17.11
CA THR A 152 -16.59 13.03 16.48
C THR A 152 -15.89 13.81 15.36
N LEU A 153 -14.64 14.22 15.56
CA LEU A 153 -13.86 14.95 14.55
C LEU A 153 -13.54 14.09 13.31
N VAL A 154 -13.23 12.80 13.49
CA VAL A 154 -13.02 11.87 12.37
C VAL A 154 -14.34 11.63 11.65
N LYS A 155 -15.45 11.49 12.36
CA LYS A 155 -16.78 11.38 11.75
C LYS A 155 -17.13 12.63 10.92
N GLU A 156 -16.87 13.82 11.43
CA GLU A 156 -17.08 15.08 10.70
C GLU A 156 -16.24 15.14 9.41
N PHE A 157 -14.99 14.67 9.47
CA PHE A 157 -14.15 14.53 8.28
C PHE A 157 -14.79 13.59 7.24
N LEU A 158 -15.23 12.41 7.67
CA LEU A 158 -15.84 11.41 6.79
C LEU A 158 -17.15 11.91 6.15
N ASP A 159 -18.01 12.58 6.92
CA ASP A 159 -19.28 13.15 6.44
C ASP A 159 -19.04 14.19 5.31
N GLY A 160 -17.91 14.92 5.38
CA GLY A 160 -17.53 15.93 4.38
C GLY A 160 -16.61 15.43 3.26
N TRP A 161 -16.01 14.25 3.41
CA TRP A 161 -14.88 13.80 2.60
C TRP A 161 -15.19 13.84 1.10
N TYR A 162 -16.21 13.09 0.65
CA TYR A 162 -16.53 12.96 -0.77
C TYR A 162 -16.81 14.32 -1.44
N LYS A 163 -17.67 15.13 -0.80
CA LYS A 163 -18.05 16.46 -1.29
C LYS A 163 -16.85 17.39 -1.46
N ASN A 164 -15.88 17.30 -0.55
CA ASN A 164 -14.70 18.16 -0.56
C ASN A 164 -13.61 17.68 -1.54
N MET A 165 -13.77 16.51 -2.15
CA MET A 165 -12.86 15.97 -3.17
C MET A 165 -13.30 16.30 -4.60
N LYS A 166 -14.25 17.22 -4.78
CA LYS A 166 -14.81 17.64 -6.07
C LYS A 166 -13.80 18.09 -7.12
N ASP A 167 -12.62 18.55 -6.69
CA ASP A 167 -11.56 19.06 -7.56
C ASP A 167 -10.55 17.97 -7.96
N CYS A 168 -10.71 16.73 -7.46
CA CYS A 168 -9.93 15.57 -7.88
C CYS A 168 -10.53 14.94 -9.14
N TYR A 169 -9.71 14.50 -10.10
CA TYR A 169 -10.21 13.94 -11.38
C TYR A 169 -11.15 12.74 -11.23
N TRP A 170 -10.99 11.97 -10.15
CA TRP A 170 -11.74 10.74 -9.89
C TRP A 170 -13.11 11.01 -9.25
N HIS A 171 -13.41 12.24 -8.85
CA HIS A 171 -14.73 12.59 -8.31
C HIS A 171 -15.82 12.42 -9.37
N ASN A 172 -16.98 11.88 -8.98
CA ASN A 172 -18.11 11.55 -9.86
C ASN A 172 -17.85 10.52 -10.98
N THR A 173 -16.68 9.88 -11.06
CA THR A 173 -16.42 8.86 -12.09
C THR A 173 -17.38 7.66 -12.02
N HIS A 174 -18.00 7.41 -10.85
CA HIS A 174 -19.07 6.40 -10.71
C HIS A 174 -20.34 6.70 -11.53
N THR A 175 -20.50 7.93 -12.02
CA THR A 175 -21.64 8.35 -12.84
C THR A 175 -21.37 8.24 -14.34
N ASP A 176 -20.13 7.92 -14.73
CA ASP A 176 -19.72 7.79 -16.12
C ASP A 176 -20.43 6.60 -16.77
N LYS A 177 -21.15 6.86 -17.87
CA LYS A 177 -22.00 5.87 -18.55
C LYS A 177 -21.20 4.91 -19.44
N GLU A 178 -20.00 5.29 -19.86
CA GLU A 178 -19.11 4.49 -20.69
C GLU A 178 -17.69 4.51 -20.09
N GLY A 179 -17.14 3.33 -19.77
CA GLY A 179 -15.74 3.21 -19.34
C GLY A 179 -15.43 3.96 -18.03
N SER A 180 -16.31 3.85 -17.04
CA SER A 180 -16.13 4.49 -15.72
C SER A 180 -14.73 4.25 -15.15
N SER A 181 -14.08 5.34 -14.75
CA SER A 181 -12.80 5.31 -14.03
C SER A 181 -12.99 5.14 -12.51
N TYR A 182 -14.15 4.63 -12.08
CA TYR A 182 -14.43 4.41 -10.67
C TYR A 182 -13.60 3.25 -10.12
N PHE A 183 -12.75 3.54 -9.14
CA PHE A 183 -11.92 2.55 -8.46
C PHE A 183 -12.23 2.39 -6.97
N GLY A 184 -13.29 3.03 -6.48
CA GLY A 184 -13.65 3.07 -5.06
C GLY A 184 -13.60 4.48 -4.48
N TYR A 185 -14.36 4.71 -3.40
CA TYR A 185 -14.33 5.95 -2.63
C TYR A 185 -13.98 5.63 -1.18
N TRP A 186 -12.69 5.73 -0.87
CA TRP A 186 -12.15 5.29 0.41
C TRP A 186 -11.27 6.37 1.03
N ALA A 187 -11.64 6.81 2.21
CA ALA A 187 -10.88 7.75 3.02
C ALA A 187 -9.78 7.00 3.81
N PHE A 188 -8.78 6.46 3.12
CA PHE A 188 -7.69 5.70 3.75
C PHE A 188 -6.93 6.52 4.81
N GLU A 189 -6.85 7.83 4.63
CA GLU A 189 -6.28 8.75 5.62
C GLU A 189 -7.03 8.74 6.96
N ALA A 190 -8.35 8.52 6.96
CA ALA A 190 -9.14 8.44 8.18
C ALA A 190 -8.81 7.16 8.95
N ALA A 191 -8.72 6.02 8.26
CA ALA A 191 -8.30 4.76 8.86
C ALA A 191 -6.86 4.83 9.38
N LEU A 192 -5.94 5.45 8.62
CA LEU A 192 -4.57 5.67 9.06
C LEU A 192 -4.53 6.48 10.37
N VAL A 193 -5.21 7.63 10.42
CA VAL A 193 -5.27 8.47 11.63
C VAL A 193 -5.92 7.72 12.78
N THR A 194 -7.00 6.98 12.52
CA THR A 194 -7.66 6.13 13.54
C THR A 194 -6.66 5.17 14.18
N VAL A 195 -5.86 4.48 13.38
CA VAL A 195 -4.88 3.49 13.86
C VAL A 195 -3.69 4.15 14.56
N LEU A 196 -3.17 5.26 14.04
CA LEU A 196 -1.97 5.93 14.60
C LEU A 196 -2.25 6.70 15.91
N TRP A 197 -3.48 7.19 16.09
CA TRP A 197 -3.93 7.88 17.31
C TRP A 197 -4.75 7.00 18.25
N ASP A 198 -4.93 5.72 17.92
CA ASP A 198 -5.70 4.76 18.73
C ASP A 198 -7.11 5.27 19.04
N ILE A 199 -7.78 5.79 18.01
CA ILE A 199 -9.12 6.38 18.12
C ILE A 199 -10.16 5.25 18.10
N ASP A 200 -11.14 5.31 19.00
CA ASP A 200 -12.33 4.46 18.93
C ASP A 200 -13.19 4.84 17.72
N ASP A 201 -13.37 3.91 16.80
CA ASP A 201 -14.11 4.08 15.55
C ASP A 201 -15.56 3.63 15.62
N THR A 202 -16.04 3.16 16.78
CA THR A 202 -17.40 2.61 16.95
C THR A 202 -18.49 3.53 16.38
N SER A 203 -18.36 4.86 16.53
CA SER A 203 -19.39 5.83 16.11
C SER A 203 -19.42 6.14 14.60
N TYR A 204 -18.37 5.80 13.84
CA TYR A 204 -18.28 6.03 12.39
C TYR A 204 -17.87 4.79 11.61
N ARG A 205 -17.88 3.63 12.26
CA ARG A 205 -17.47 2.35 11.70
C ARG A 205 -18.23 1.96 10.44
N ASP A 206 -19.52 2.26 10.38
CA ASP A 206 -20.37 1.95 9.22
C ASP A 206 -20.48 3.10 8.21
N HIS A 207 -19.62 4.12 8.31
CA HIS A 207 -19.58 5.20 7.33
C HIS A 207 -19.13 4.68 5.95
N LEU A 208 -19.85 5.04 4.90
CA LEU A 208 -19.71 4.45 3.55
C LEU A 208 -18.27 4.48 3.00
N VAL A 209 -17.55 5.59 3.23
CA VAL A 209 -16.17 5.76 2.72
C VAL A 209 -15.09 5.35 3.72
N TYR A 210 -15.44 4.88 4.92
CA TYR A 210 -14.48 4.49 5.95
C TYR A 210 -14.03 3.03 5.74
N PRO A 211 -12.73 2.77 5.49
CA PRO A 211 -12.27 1.41 5.20
C PRO A 211 -12.00 0.62 6.49
N LYS A 212 -13.07 0.26 7.21
CA LYS A 212 -13.00 -0.39 8.53
C LYS A 212 -12.17 -1.68 8.54
N ASP A 213 -12.25 -2.47 7.47
CA ASP A 213 -11.54 -3.75 7.39
C ASP A 213 -10.01 -3.57 7.37
N LEU A 214 -9.51 -2.46 6.78
CA LEU A 214 -8.10 -2.11 6.83
C LEU A 214 -7.67 -1.64 8.22
N ALA A 215 -8.53 -0.90 8.92
CA ALA A 215 -8.26 -0.45 10.29
C ALA A 215 -8.19 -1.66 11.25
N ASP A 216 -9.13 -2.60 11.14
CA ASP A 216 -9.15 -3.84 11.92
C ASP A 216 -7.92 -4.70 11.65
N TRP A 217 -7.65 -4.97 10.38
CA TRP A 217 -6.49 -5.76 9.97
C TRP A 217 -5.20 -5.17 10.54
N ALA A 218 -5.03 -3.84 10.51
CA ALA A 218 -3.84 -3.17 11.01
C ALA A 218 -3.70 -3.29 12.54
N ARG A 219 -4.80 -3.19 13.28
CA ARG A 219 -4.83 -3.36 14.74
C ARG A 219 -4.50 -4.81 15.13
N GLU A 220 -5.07 -5.78 14.45
CA GLU A 220 -4.82 -7.21 14.68
C GLU A 220 -3.36 -7.61 14.41
N HIS A 221 -2.78 -7.13 13.32
CA HIS A 221 -1.37 -7.41 12.99
C HIS A 221 -0.43 -6.70 13.96
N ARG A 222 -0.75 -5.48 14.42
CA ARG A 222 0.02 -4.80 15.47
C ARG A 222 -0.01 -5.59 16.79
N ALA A 223 -1.16 -6.12 17.19
CA ALA A 223 -1.29 -6.92 18.40
C ALA A 223 -0.40 -8.17 18.33
N ARG A 224 -0.41 -8.88 17.20
CA ARG A 224 0.43 -10.07 16.95
C ARG A 224 1.93 -9.78 16.88
N SER A 225 2.32 -8.58 16.47
CA SER A 225 3.73 -8.15 16.46
C SER A 225 4.23 -7.60 17.80
N SER A 226 3.37 -7.52 18.82
CA SER A 226 3.76 -7.02 20.15
C SER A 226 4.52 -8.08 20.95
N PRO A 227 5.67 -7.76 21.58
CA PRO A 227 6.46 -8.71 22.37
C PRO A 227 5.72 -9.34 23.58
N ASN A 228 4.62 -8.73 24.02
CA ASN A 228 3.87 -9.09 25.24
C ASN A 228 2.55 -9.85 24.98
N ASP A 229 2.28 -10.33 23.76
CA ASP A 229 1.14 -11.22 23.53
C ASP A 229 1.42 -12.59 24.21
N PRO A 230 0.54 -13.12 25.09
CA PRO A 230 0.69 -14.46 25.64
C PRO A 230 0.74 -15.57 24.56
N SER A 231 0.29 -15.28 23.33
CA SER A 231 0.46 -16.15 22.16
C SER A 231 1.90 -16.18 21.60
N ASN A 232 2.78 -15.27 22.04
CA ASN A 232 4.19 -15.18 21.64
C ASN A 232 5.12 -16.04 22.52
N THR A 233 4.54 -16.95 23.31
CA THR A 233 5.29 -18.04 23.95
C THR A 233 5.64 -19.06 22.87
N PRO A 234 6.90 -19.51 22.72
CA PRO A 234 7.24 -20.58 21.77
C PRO A 234 6.72 -21.92 22.30
N ALA A 235 5.42 -22.15 22.14
CA ALA A 235 4.76 -23.41 22.39
C ALA A 235 4.56 -24.11 21.04
N GLY A 236 5.39 -25.13 20.81
CA GLY A 236 5.18 -26.27 19.92
C GLY A 236 4.28 -26.10 18.70
N ALA A 237 4.93 -26.02 17.53
CA ALA A 237 4.51 -26.67 16.29
C ALA A 237 3.00 -26.96 16.11
N ALA A 238 2.27 -25.96 15.62
CA ALA A 238 1.09 -26.19 14.77
C ALA A 238 1.11 -25.14 13.65
N SER A 239 1.53 -25.60 12.47
CA SER A 239 1.75 -24.84 11.25
C SER A 239 0.44 -24.29 10.67
N SER A 240 0.27 -22.97 10.72
CA SER A 240 -0.43 -22.24 9.66
C SER A 240 0.62 -21.94 8.58
N GLU A 241 0.50 -22.60 7.43
CA GLU A 241 1.44 -22.53 6.32
C GLU A 241 1.51 -21.10 5.75
N ARG A 242 2.43 -20.30 6.28
CA ARG A 242 2.95 -19.12 5.56
C ARG A 242 3.47 -19.64 4.22
N GLN A 243 2.86 -19.24 3.12
CA GLN A 243 3.35 -19.54 1.77
C GLN A 243 4.82 -19.13 1.71
N SER A 244 5.69 -20.12 1.72
CA SER A 244 7.14 -19.94 1.69
C SER A 244 7.54 -19.53 0.29
N TYR A 245 8.04 -18.32 0.13
CA TYR A 245 8.75 -17.88 -1.07
C TYR A 245 10.24 -18.23 -0.91
N VAL A 246 10.84 -18.84 -1.92
CA VAL A 246 12.27 -19.20 -1.93
C VAL A 246 12.93 -18.53 -3.14
N PRO A 247 13.95 -17.69 -2.96
CA PRO A 247 14.71 -17.10 -4.07
C PRO A 247 15.34 -18.18 -4.96
N GLY A 248 15.35 -17.93 -6.28
CA GLY A 248 16.13 -18.75 -7.20
C GLY A 248 17.62 -18.63 -6.88
N GLY A 249 18.31 -19.76 -6.81
CA GLY A 249 19.69 -19.90 -6.34
C GLY A 249 19.79 -20.50 -4.94
N ASP A 250 18.71 -20.46 -4.15
CA ASP A 250 18.68 -21.00 -2.80
C ASP A 250 18.21 -22.48 -2.77
N PRO A 251 18.62 -23.27 -1.77
CA PRO A 251 18.17 -24.64 -1.58
C PRO A 251 16.70 -24.70 -1.16
N CYS A 252 15.97 -25.67 -1.71
CA CYS A 252 14.59 -25.94 -1.36
C CYS A 252 14.45 -26.30 0.13
N PRO A 253 13.61 -25.60 0.90
CA PRO A 253 13.49 -25.84 2.34
C PRO A 253 12.77 -27.16 2.66
N GLN A 254 11.88 -27.62 1.78
CA GLN A 254 11.04 -28.81 1.97
C GLN A 254 10.67 -29.43 0.62
N ALA A 255 10.76 -30.76 0.53
CA ALA A 255 10.38 -31.49 -0.67
C ALA A 255 8.89 -31.25 -1.02
N GLY A 256 8.58 -31.09 -2.30
CA GLY A 256 7.22 -30.79 -2.75
C GLY A 256 7.14 -30.19 -4.14
N TRP A 257 5.94 -29.87 -4.58
CA TRP A 257 5.68 -29.10 -5.79
C TRP A 257 5.82 -27.61 -5.55
N TRP A 258 6.58 -26.97 -6.43
CA TRP A 258 6.80 -25.53 -6.43
C TRP A 258 6.62 -24.99 -7.85
N PHE A 259 6.26 -23.72 -7.96
CA PHE A 259 6.14 -23.02 -9.23
C PHE A 259 6.72 -21.60 -9.10
N THR A 260 7.04 -20.98 -10.22
CA THR A 260 7.45 -19.58 -10.28
C THR A 260 6.70 -18.84 -11.39
N VAL A 261 6.27 -17.61 -11.13
CA VAL A 261 5.65 -16.75 -12.15
C VAL A 261 6.65 -16.27 -13.21
N ALA A 262 7.96 -16.48 -12.98
CA ALA A 262 9.02 -16.11 -13.91
C ALA A 262 9.01 -16.93 -15.22
N GLN A 263 8.31 -18.07 -15.25
CA GLN A 263 8.18 -18.95 -16.42
C GLN A 263 6.79 -19.61 -16.45
N SER A 264 6.16 -19.64 -17.62
CA SER A 264 4.92 -20.40 -17.86
C SER A 264 5.16 -21.91 -17.66
N ASP A 265 4.19 -22.62 -17.10
CA ASP A 265 4.28 -24.07 -16.82
C ASP A 265 5.52 -24.49 -16.02
N SER A 266 5.94 -23.64 -15.08
CA SER A 266 7.13 -23.85 -14.24
C SER A 266 6.94 -24.83 -13.08
N ARG A 267 5.70 -25.33 -12.87
CA ARG A 267 5.38 -26.23 -11.75
C ARG A 267 6.23 -27.50 -11.84
N ARG A 268 7.08 -27.72 -10.86
CA ARG A 268 7.94 -28.92 -10.75
C ARG A 268 8.11 -29.36 -9.30
N TYR A 269 8.41 -30.64 -9.11
CA TYR A 269 8.77 -31.17 -7.82
C TYR A 269 10.24 -30.85 -7.50
N PHE A 270 10.53 -30.49 -6.25
CA PHE A 270 11.87 -30.31 -5.71
C PHE A 270 12.07 -31.22 -4.51
N GLU A 271 13.26 -31.77 -4.36
CA GLU A 271 13.69 -32.42 -3.13
C GLU A 271 14.19 -31.40 -2.10
N LYS A 272 14.12 -31.75 -0.81
CA LYS A 272 14.69 -30.89 0.24
C LYS A 272 16.20 -30.72 0.03
N GLY A 273 16.66 -29.47 -0.03
CA GLY A 273 18.04 -29.10 -0.28
C GLY A 273 18.40 -28.93 -1.76
N GLU A 274 17.49 -29.26 -2.69
CA GLU A 274 17.71 -29.06 -4.12
C GLU A 274 17.75 -27.57 -4.46
N ILE A 275 18.76 -27.13 -5.22
CA ILE A 275 18.89 -25.72 -5.62
C ILE A 275 17.80 -25.35 -6.60
N MET A 276 17.00 -24.34 -6.23
CA MET A 276 15.94 -23.84 -7.09
C MET A 276 16.51 -22.97 -8.21
N PRO A 277 16.19 -23.22 -9.49
CA PRO A 277 16.87 -22.56 -10.59
C PRO A 277 16.44 -21.09 -10.74
N ILE A 278 17.36 -20.28 -11.25
CA ILE A 278 17.11 -18.89 -11.65
C ILE A 278 16.67 -18.88 -13.12
N ILE A 279 15.49 -18.34 -13.40
CA ILE A 279 14.97 -18.19 -14.76
C ILE A 279 15.55 -16.92 -15.39
N LYS A 280 16.54 -17.10 -16.26
CA LYS A 280 17.19 -15.99 -16.99
C LYS A 280 16.25 -15.43 -18.08
N GLY A 281 16.12 -14.10 -18.14
CA GLY A 281 15.32 -13.42 -19.17
C GLY A 281 13.84 -13.26 -18.86
N SER A 282 13.42 -13.54 -17.61
CA SER A 282 12.05 -13.29 -17.14
C SER A 282 11.68 -11.81 -17.28
N ARG A 283 10.42 -11.55 -17.69
CA ARG A 283 9.85 -10.18 -17.70
C ARG A 283 9.50 -9.67 -16.29
N PHE A 284 9.55 -10.55 -15.28
CA PHE A 284 9.10 -10.31 -13.91
C PHE A 284 10.24 -10.07 -12.89
N GLY A 285 11.49 -9.87 -13.34
CA GLY A 285 12.64 -9.63 -12.45
C GLY A 285 13.25 -10.92 -11.88
N ASP A 286 13.71 -10.88 -10.63
CA ASP A 286 14.33 -12.00 -9.93
C ASP A 286 13.37 -13.19 -9.76
N THR A 287 13.91 -14.41 -9.78
CA THR A 287 13.08 -15.64 -9.70
C THR A 287 12.73 -15.94 -8.25
N TYR A 288 11.43 -16.06 -7.95
CA TYR A 288 10.94 -16.55 -6.66
C TYR A 288 10.06 -17.79 -6.88
N TRP A 289 10.36 -18.85 -6.12
CA TRP A 289 9.62 -20.10 -6.12
C TRP A 289 8.60 -20.12 -4.99
N GLN A 290 7.38 -20.50 -5.32
CA GLN A 290 6.22 -20.59 -4.44
C GLN A 290 5.82 -22.05 -4.33
N ARG A 291 5.47 -22.48 -3.12
CA ARG A 291 4.94 -23.83 -2.93
C ARG A 291 3.56 -23.92 -3.59
N ALA A 292 3.35 -24.90 -4.46
CA ALA A 292 2.05 -25.13 -5.08
C ALA A 292 1.05 -25.62 -4.03
N ASN A 293 -0.20 -25.18 -4.11
CA ASN A 293 -1.27 -25.66 -3.23
C ASN A 293 -1.55 -27.16 -3.45
N GLU A 294 -1.39 -27.63 -4.70
CA GLU A 294 -1.53 -29.04 -5.08
C GLU A 294 -0.18 -29.78 -4.92
N GLN A 295 -0.15 -30.78 -4.05
CA GLN A 295 1.04 -31.58 -3.70
C GLN A 295 0.89 -33.06 -4.09
N ASP A 296 0.33 -33.33 -5.27
CA ASP A 296 0.07 -34.70 -5.72
C ASP A 296 1.36 -35.53 -5.82
N ALA A 297 1.26 -36.85 -5.69
CA ALA A 297 2.44 -37.71 -5.86
C ALA A 297 3.05 -37.52 -7.27
N PRO A 298 4.38 -37.34 -7.40
CA PRO A 298 5.01 -37.31 -8.70
C PRO A 298 4.71 -38.63 -9.43
N LYS A 299 4.13 -38.53 -10.64
CA LYS A 299 3.89 -39.71 -11.48
C LYS A 299 5.25 -40.31 -11.82
N HIS A 300 5.59 -41.45 -11.21
CA HIS A 300 6.74 -42.23 -11.63
C HIS A 300 6.57 -42.57 -13.12
N PRO A 301 7.57 -42.28 -13.99
CA PRO A 301 7.62 -42.96 -15.27
C PRO A 301 7.74 -44.45 -14.96
N GLY A 302 6.74 -45.21 -15.39
CA GLY A 302 6.65 -46.64 -15.13
C GLY A 302 7.93 -47.34 -15.54
N GLY A 303 8.42 -48.19 -14.64
CA GLY A 303 9.40 -49.20 -15.01
C GLY A 303 8.82 -50.12 -16.07
N GLN A 304 9.50 -50.17 -17.21
CA GLN A 304 9.88 -51.39 -17.91
C GLN A 304 11.32 -51.23 -18.37
#